data_AF-A0A1H8D547-F1
#
_entry.id   AF-A0A1H8D547-F1
#
_cell.length_a   1.000
_cell.length_b   1.000
_cell.length_c   1.000
_cell.angle_alpha   90.00
_cell.angle_beta   90.00
_cell.angle_gamma   90.00
#
_symmetry.space_group_name_H-M   'P 1'
#
loop_
_entity.id
_entity.type
_entity.pdbx_description
1 polymer ?
#
loop_
_entity_poly.entity_id
_entity_poly.type
_entity_poly.pdbx_seq_one_letter_code
_entity_poly.pdbx_strand_id
1 'polypeptide(L)'
;MSTQTSIILGSLIVAVCSYLLGSISWSVIVSKLIFHKDVRDFGSGNAGMTNVLRTFGKGAAALVTVGDFSKSILTVAVSRGVFAHLFGTLPFDIGYIAGIFTILGHLFPLYFHFKGGKGVLTALGMILVINPIVFLVLVALCIPLLFICKIVSVASITGAIVYPIVTFIVLSLMNRPAMIDTVFSVFIGLLVVYMHRVNIKRLINGTEYKFGKPKEEK
;
A
#
# COMPACT_ATOMS: atom_id res chain seq x y z
N MET A 1 -2.35 27.00 -23.94
CA MET A 1 -3.11 25.81 -23.46
C MET A 1 -4.22 26.30 -22.55
N SER A 2 -5.43 25.72 -22.61
CA SER A 2 -6.48 26.06 -21.63
C SER A 2 -6.09 25.53 -20.25
N THR A 3 -6.55 26.18 -19.19
CA THR A 3 -6.30 25.77 -17.78
C THR A 3 -6.65 24.30 -17.55
N GLN A 4 -7.70 23.81 -18.21
CA GLN A 4 -8.12 22.42 -18.16
C GLN A 4 -7.09 21.46 -18.77
N THR A 5 -6.49 21.81 -19.92
CA THR A 5 -5.43 20.99 -20.53
C THR A 5 -4.22 20.89 -19.61
N SER A 6 -3.84 21.98 -18.95
CA SER A 6 -2.71 21.99 -18.00
C SER A 6 -2.95 21.10 -16.78
N ILE A 7 -4.18 21.13 -16.23
CA ILE A 7 -4.60 20.27 -15.10
C ILE A 7 -4.54 18.78 -15.49
N ILE A 8 -5.06 18.43 -16.67
CA ILE A 8 -5.04 17.05 -17.18
C ILE A 8 -3.58 16.59 -17.34
N LEU A 9 -2.75 17.40 -17.99
CA LEU A 9 -1.33 17.09 -18.17
C LEU A 9 -0.60 16.94 -16.83
N GLY A 10 -0.84 17.84 -15.87
CA GLY A 10 -0.28 17.75 -14.52
C GLY A 10 -0.69 16.46 -13.81
N SER A 11 -1.95 16.04 -13.98
CA SER A 11 -2.47 14.80 -13.36
C SER A 11 -1.81 13.56 -13.96
N LEU A 12 -1.57 13.55 -15.27
CA LEU A 12 -0.82 12.50 -15.96
C LEU A 12 0.64 12.44 -15.52
N ILE A 13 1.30 13.59 -15.34
CA ILE A 13 2.66 13.66 -14.83
C ILE A 13 2.72 13.09 -13.41
N VAL A 14 1.78 13.48 -12.52
CA VAL A 14 1.69 12.93 -11.16
C VAL A 14 1.53 11.41 -11.20
N ALA A 15 0.65 10.89 -12.07
CA ALA A 15 0.44 9.46 -12.22
C ALA A 15 1.73 8.72 -12.65
N VAL A 16 2.40 9.19 -13.69
CA VAL A 16 3.63 8.57 -14.21
C VAL A 16 4.75 8.61 -13.17
N CYS A 17 5.03 9.79 -12.60
CA CYS A 17 6.07 9.94 -11.60
C CYS A 17 5.80 9.09 -10.36
N SER A 18 4.55 9.04 -9.90
CA SER A 18 4.17 8.23 -8.74
C SER A 18 4.34 6.74 -9.00
N TYR A 19 4.03 6.26 -10.21
CA TYR A 19 4.28 4.87 -10.60
C TYR A 19 5.76 4.52 -10.63
N LEU A 20 6.60 5.40 -11.18
CA LEU A 20 8.05 5.21 -11.22
C LEU A 20 8.64 5.17 -9.81
N LEU A 21 8.21 6.05 -8.91
CA LEU A 21 8.64 6.04 -7.50
C LEU A 21 8.09 4.82 -6.75
N GLY A 22 6.84 4.45 -6.99
CA GLY A 22 6.23 3.24 -6.43
C GLY A 22 6.95 1.96 -6.83
N SER A 23 7.51 1.93 -8.05
CA SER A 23 8.26 0.81 -8.63
C SER A 23 9.57 0.49 -7.91
N ILE A 24 10.01 1.34 -6.98
CA ILE A 24 11.16 1.07 -6.11
C ILE A 24 10.76 0.02 -5.06
N SER A 25 11.21 -1.22 -5.24
CA SER A 25 10.90 -2.34 -4.36
C SER A 25 11.92 -2.46 -3.23
N TRP A 26 11.58 -1.97 -2.03
CA TRP A 26 12.47 -2.05 -0.88
C TRP A 26 12.77 -3.48 -0.45
N SER A 27 11.83 -4.41 -0.61
CA SER A 27 12.05 -5.82 -0.30
C SER A 27 13.15 -6.45 -1.17
N VAL A 28 13.18 -6.14 -2.48
CA VAL A 28 14.24 -6.60 -3.39
C VAL A 28 15.55 -5.86 -3.13
N ILE A 29 15.51 -4.54 -2.91
CA ILE A 29 16.70 -3.73 -2.62
C ILE A 29 17.38 -4.22 -1.34
N VAL A 30 16.64 -4.32 -0.22
CA VAL A 30 17.18 -4.75 1.08
C VAL A 30 17.73 -6.17 0.99
N SER A 31 17.00 -7.09 0.36
CA SER A 31 17.47 -8.49 0.23
C SER A 31 18.73 -8.62 -0.62
N LYS A 32 18.80 -7.94 -1.77
CA LYS A 32 19.98 -8.01 -2.64
C LYS A 32 21.20 -7.27 -2.09
N LEU A 33 21.01 -6.10 -1.49
CA LEU A 33 22.14 -5.30 -0.99
C LEU A 33 22.73 -5.84 0.30
N ILE A 34 21.88 -6.32 1.23
CA ILE A 34 22.35 -6.75 2.56
C ILE A 34 22.66 -8.26 2.58
N PHE A 35 21.90 -9.07 1.86
CA PHE A 35 21.98 -10.53 1.92
C PHE A 35 22.44 -11.19 0.62
N HIS A 36 22.71 -10.41 -0.44
CA HIS A 36 23.10 -10.89 -1.76
C HIS A 36 22.16 -11.94 -2.36
N LYS A 37 20.88 -11.90 -1.97
CA LYS A 37 19.85 -12.87 -2.36
C LYS A 37 18.58 -12.13 -2.77
N ASP A 38 17.84 -12.65 -3.74
CA ASP A 38 16.53 -12.09 -4.10
C ASP A 38 15.45 -12.73 -3.23
N VAL A 39 14.72 -11.93 -2.44
CA VAL A 39 13.65 -12.45 -1.56
C VAL A 39 12.57 -13.25 -2.30
N ARG A 40 12.41 -13.04 -3.61
CA ARG A 40 11.42 -13.73 -4.43
C ARG A 40 11.75 -15.20 -4.68
N ASP A 41 12.98 -15.61 -4.43
CA ASP A 41 13.42 -17.01 -4.55
C ASP A 41 13.19 -17.81 -3.26
N PHE A 42 12.68 -17.16 -2.20
CA PHE A 42 12.53 -17.75 -0.87
C PHE A 42 11.12 -17.60 -0.30
N GLY A 43 10.81 -18.43 0.70
CA GLY A 43 9.60 -18.35 1.49
C GLY A 43 8.32 -18.48 0.64
N SER A 44 7.52 -17.41 0.59
CA SER A 44 6.28 -17.37 -0.20
C SER A 44 6.49 -16.93 -1.65
N GLY A 45 7.72 -16.60 -2.05
CA GLY A 45 8.06 -16.03 -3.36
C GLY A 45 7.56 -14.61 -3.62
N ASN A 46 7.05 -13.92 -2.59
CA ASN A 46 6.46 -12.59 -2.74
C ASN A 46 7.44 -11.50 -2.31
N ALA A 47 7.49 -10.39 -3.04
CA ALA A 47 8.37 -9.25 -2.73
C ALA A 47 7.75 -8.31 -1.66
N GLY A 48 7.31 -8.86 -0.54
CA GLY A 48 6.66 -8.10 0.54
C GLY A 48 7.31 -8.32 1.90
N MET A 49 7.05 -7.38 2.82
CA MET A 49 7.58 -7.37 4.19
C MET A 49 7.42 -8.71 4.92
N THR A 50 6.26 -9.36 4.84
CA THR A 50 6.02 -10.64 5.55
C THR A 50 6.93 -11.76 5.06
N ASN A 51 7.32 -11.76 3.78
CA ASN A 51 8.24 -12.76 3.25
C ASN A 51 9.68 -12.45 3.67
N VAL A 52 10.06 -11.18 3.68
CA VAL A 52 11.35 -10.70 4.20
C VAL A 52 11.49 -11.05 5.68
N LEU A 53 10.45 -10.83 6.49
CA LEU A 53 10.44 -11.19 7.91
C LEU A 53 10.73 -12.67 8.14
N ARG A 54 10.12 -13.53 7.31
CA ARG A 54 10.32 -14.98 7.39
C ARG A 54 11.71 -15.42 6.93
N THR A 55 12.26 -14.75 5.92
CA THR A 55 13.49 -15.20 5.24
C THR A 55 14.75 -14.59 5.85
N PHE A 56 14.71 -13.31 6.19
CA PHE A 56 15.87 -12.50 6.58
C PHE A 56 15.71 -11.85 7.97
N GLY A 57 14.61 -12.14 8.67
CA GLY A 57 14.38 -11.71 10.05
C GLY A 57 13.82 -10.30 10.23
N LYS A 58 13.66 -9.91 11.50
CA LYS A 58 12.94 -8.69 11.92
C LYS A 58 13.63 -7.40 11.46
N GLY A 59 14.97 -7.34 11.49
CA GLY A 59 15.72 -6.14 11.09
C GLY A 59 15.50 -5.79 9.62
N ALA A 60 15.65 -6.78 8.72
CA ALA A 60 15.38 -6.59 7.29
C ALA A 60 13.91 -6.22 7.03
N ALA A 61 12.96 -6.87 7.72
CA ALA A 61 11.54 -6.55 7.60
C ALA A 61 11.21 -5.12 8.06
N ALA A 62 11.88 -4.62 9.10
CA ALA A 62 11.72 -3.24 9.56
C ALA A 62 12.19 -2.24 8.50
N LEU A 63 13.35 -2.46 7.87
CA LEU A 63 13.84 -1.61 6.78
C LEU A 63 12.87 -1.58 5.60
N VAL A 64 12.31 -2.73 5.22
CA VAL A 64 11.31 -2.82 4.16
C VAL A 64 10.01 -2.12 4.55
N THR A 65 9.61 -2.23 5.82
CA THR A 65 8.43 -1.54 6.33
C THR A 65 8.57 -0.04 6.21
N VAL A 66 9.67 0.51 6.73
CA VAL A 66 9.99 1.93 6.66
C VAL A 66 10.09 2.37 5.20
N GLY A 67 10.81 1.63 4.36
CA GLY A 67 10.97 1.96 2.95
C GLY A 67 9.67 2.01 2.17
N ASP A 68 8.86 0.95 2.22
CA ASP A 68 7.59 0.88 1.47
C ASP A 68 6.50 1.82 2.00
N PHE A 69 6.52 2.13 3.30
CA PHE A 69 5.60 3.10 3.91
C PHE A 69 6.02 4.53 3.60
N SER A 70 7.28 4.89 3.87
CA SER A 70 7.81 6.24 3.66
C SER A 70 7.85 6.62 2.18
N LYS A 71 8.15 5.71 1.25
CA LYS A 71 8.09 6.04 -0.19
C LYS A 71 6.70 6.50 -0.60
N SER A 72 5.65 5.91 -0.04
CA SER A 72 4.28 6.29 -0.37
C SER A 72 3.91 7.62 0.24
N ILE A 73 4.29 7.85 1.50
CA ILE A 73 4.07 9.13 2.17
C ILE A 73 4.74 10.25 1.37
N LEU A 74 6.02 10.09 1.05
CA LEU A 74 6.79 11.10 0.31
C LEU A 74 6.19 11.33 -1.08
N THR A 75 5.88 10.27 -1.83
CA THR A 75 5.32 10.40 -3.18
C THR A 75 3.98 11.14 -3.17
N VAL A 76 3.08 10.79 -2.25
CA VAL A 76 1.74 11.41 -2.17
C VAL A 76 1.85 12.84 -1.64
N ALA A 77 2.64 13.10 -0.60
CA ALA A 77 2.79 14.44 -0.02
C ALA A 77 3.42 15.43 -1.01
N VAL A 78 4.51 15.02 -1.68
CA VAL A 78 5.18 15.85 -2.69
C VAL A 78 4.25 16.10 -3.88
N SER A 79 3.56 15.07 -4.38
CA SER A 79 2.63 15.22 -5.49
C SER A 79 1.48 16.17 -5.16
N ARG A 80 0.90 16.08 -3.95
CA ARG A 80 -0.14 17.00 -3.49
C ARG A 80 0.37 18.43 -3.39
N GLY A 81 1.54 18.63 -2.77
CA GLY A 81 2.12 19.97 -2.58
C GLY A 81 2.47 20.65 -3.91
N VAL A 82 3.17 19.94 -4.80
CA VAL A 82 3.56 20.45 -6.12
C VAL A 82 2.32 20.75 -6.97
N PHE A 83 1.34 19.83 -7.00
CA PHE A 83 0.14 20.03 -7.80
C PHE A 83 -0.70 21.20 -7.29
N ALA A 84 -0.89 21.32 -5.97
CA ALA A 84 -1.61 22.44 -5.37
C ALA A 84 -0.93 23.78 -5.67
N HIS A 85 0.41 23.83 -5.65
CA HIS A 85 1.15 25.04 -5.95
C HIS A 85 1.02 25.47 -7.42
N LEU A 86 1.02 24.52 -8.36
CA LEU A 86 1.00 24.81 -9.80
C LEU A 86 -0.42 24.99 -10.37
N PHE A 87 -1.40 24.28 -9.83
CA PHE A 87 -2.74 24.15 -10.43
C PHE A 87 -3.89 24.45 -9.46
N GLY A 88 -3.61 24.69 -8.18
CA GLY A 88 -4.63 24.90 -7.16
C GLY A 88 -5.33 23.62 -6.71
N THR A 89 -6.54 23.76 -6.17
CA THR A 89 -7.32 22.64 -5.64
C THR A 89 -8.24 22.06 -6.70
N LEU A 90 -8.41 20.74 -6.69
CA LEU A 90 -9.39 20.02 -7.49
C LEU A 90 -10.63 19.70 -6.65
N PRO A 91 -11.77 19.34 -7.27
CA PRO A 91 -12.94 18.82 -6.57
C PRO A 91 -12.68 17.52 -5.79
N PHE A 92 -11.56 16.85 -6.07
CA PHE A 92 -11.08 15.65 -5.36
C PHE A 92 -9.61 15.78 -5.05
N ASP A 93 -9.11 15.00 -4.09
CA ASP A 93 -7.69 15.05 -3.72
C ASP A 93 -6.80 14.35 -4.76
N ILE A 94 -5.89 15.10 -5.41
CA ILE A 94 -4.89 14.56 -6.35
C ILE A 94 -4.00 13.47 -5.71
N GLY A 95 -3.92 13.45 -4.38
CA GLY A 95 -3.27 12.42 -3.60
C GLY A 95 -3.80 11.01 -3.88
N TYR A 96 -5.06 10.87 -4.29
CA TYR A 96 -5.60 9.57 -4.73
C TYR A 96 -4.95 9.10 -6.03
N ILE A 97 -4.73 9.98 -7.01
CA ILE A 97 -4.02 9.63 -8.26
C ILE A 97 -2.58 9.24 -7.92
N ALA A 98 -1.88 10.08 -7.15
CA ALA A 98 -0.51 9.80 -6.74
C ALA A 98 -0.42 8.45 -5.98
N GLY A 99 -1.32 8.22 -5.03
CA GLY A 99 -1.37 7.03 -4.21
C GLY A 99 -1.67 5.76 -4.99
N ILE A 100 -2.69 5.78 -5.86
CA ILE A 100 -3.05 4.66 -6.72
C ILE A 100 -1.86 4.27 -7.60
N PHE A 101 -1.23 5.22 -8.27
CA PHE A 101 -0.10 4.92 -9.14
C PHE A 101 1.15 4.48 -8.35
N THR A 102 1.38 5.02 -7.14
CA THR A 102 2.42 4.50 -6.22
C THR A 102 2.15 3.04 -5.85
N ILE A 103 0.90 2.69 -5.51
CA ILE A 103 0.50 1.32 -5.20
C ILE A 103 0.72 0.44 -6.43
N LEU A 104 0.24 0.84 -7.61
CA LEU A 104 0.43 0.09 -8.85
C LEU A 104 1.91 -0.13 -9.16
N GLY A 105 2.77 0.87 -8.95
CA GLY A 105 4.21 0.71 -9.05
C GLY A 105 4.76 -0.31 -8.05
N HIS A 106 4.29 -0.33 -6.81
CA HIS A 106 4.71 -1.33 -5.82
C HIS A 106 4.22 -2.75 -6.17
N LEU A 107 3.03 -2.89 -6.77
CA LEU A 107 2.47 -4.17 -7.19
C LEU A 107 3.16 -4.72 -8.45
N PHE A 108 3.38 -3.84 -9.43
CA PHE A 108 3.93 -4.14 -10.74
C PHE A 108 5.16 -3.26 -11.00
N PRO A 109 6.26 -3.46 -10.26
CA PRO A 109 7.42 -2.59 -10.32
C PRO A 109 8.18 -2.75 -11.62
N LEU A 110 8.28 -1.66 -12.38
CA LEU A 110 8.98 -1.59 -13.66
C LEU A 110 10.42 -2.12 -13.54
N TYR A 111 11.16 -1.66 -12.53
CA TYR A 111 12.58 -1.99 -12.34
C TYR A 111 12.82 -3.44 -11.88
N PHE A 112 11.76 -4.15 -11.48
CA PHE A 112 11.86 -5.48 -10.89
C PHE A 112 11.00 -6.51 -11.64
N HIS A 113 10.91 -6.36 -12.97
CA HIS A 113 10.22 -7.28 -13.87
C HIS A 113 8.72 -7.46 -13.55
N PHE A 114 8.08 -6.38 -13.07
CA PHE A 114 6.65 -6.36 -12.71
C PHE A 114 6.24 -7.40 -11.65
N LYS A 115 7.19 -7.91 -10.87
CA LYS A 115 6.96 -8.88 -9.78
C LYS A 115 7.16 -8.20 -8.43
N GLY A 116 6.11 -7.57 -7.92
CA GLY A 116 6.12 -6.74 -6.72
C GLY A 116 5.49 -7.38 -5.48
N GLY A 117 5.09 -6.50 -4.56
CA GLY A 117 4.43 -6.85 -3.31
C GLY A 117 2.91 -6.81 -3.41
N LYS A 118 2.24 -6.67 -2.26
CA LYS A 118 0.76 -6.63 -2.17
C LYS A 118 0.19 -5.25 -1.84
N GLY A 119 1.04 -4.24 -1.68
CA GLY A 119 0.63 -2.84 -1.59
C GLY A 119 0.04 -2.39 -0.26
N VAL A 120 -0.04 -3.24 0.79
CA VAL A 120 -0.69 -2.88 2.07
C VAL A 120 0.01 -1.67 2.73
N LEU A 121 1.34 -1.72 2.89
CA LEU A 121 2.09 -0.62 3.50
C LEU A 121 2.06 0.64 2.64
N THR A 122 2.11 0.50 1.32
CA THR A 122 2.01 1.61 0.39
C THR A 122 0.62 2.26 0.47
N ALA A 123 -0.45 1.47 0.50
CA ALA A 123 -1.81 1.96 0.71
C ALA A 123 -1.94 2.68 2.06
N LEU A 124 -1.43 2.12 3.15
CA LEU A 124 -1.43 2.77 4.46
C LEU A 124 -0.70 4.12 4.44
N GLY A 125 0.45 4.21 3.75
CA GLY A 125 1.19 5.47 3.62
C GLY A 125 0.42 6.53 2.84
N MET A 126 -0.27 6.14 1.76
CA MET A 126 -1.20 7.03 1.06
C MET A 126 -2.34 7.49 1.97
N ILE A 127 -3.00 6.57 2.68
CA ILE A 127 -4.14 6.89 3.55
C ILE A 127 -3.72 7.87 4.64
N LEU A 128 -2.55 7.69 5.25
CA LEU A 128 -2.02 8.61 6.26
C LEU A 128 -1.91 10.04 5.73
N VAL A 129 -1.43 10.21 4.50
CA VAL A 129 -1.27 11.55 3.91
C VAL A 129 -2.63 12.16 3.56
N ILE A 130 -3.53 11.39 2.95
CA ILE A 130 -4.84 11.89 2.50
C ILE A 130 -5.74 12.19 3.70
N ASN A 131 -5.90 11.23 4.61
CA ASN A 131 -6.76 11.34 5.77
C ASN A 131 -6.16 10.60 6.99
N PRO A 132 -5.42 11.33 7.85
CA PRO A 132 -4.81 10.77 9.06
C PRO A 132 -5.82 10.11 10.02
N ILE A 133 -7.04 10.62 10.12
CA ILE A 133 -8.07 10.06 11.01
C ILE A 133 -8.50 8.68 10.50
N VAL A 134 -8.78 8.54 9.21
CA VAL A 134 -9.10 7.25 8.58
C VAL A 134 -7.95 6.26 8.77
N PHE A 135 -6.70 6.70 8.60
CA PHE A 135 -5.52 5.87 8.86
C PHE A 135 -5.50 5.36 10.31
N LEU A 136 -5.67 6.26 11.29
CA LEU A 136 -5.64 5.89 12.71
C LEU A 136 -6.74 4.89 13.07
N VAL A 137 -7.96 5.09 12.56
CA VAL A 137 -9.07 4.15 12.77
C VAL A 137 -8.75 2.78 12.17
N LEU A 138 -8.23 2.72 10.94
CA LEU A 138 -7.86 1.45 10.32
C LEU A 138 -6.74 0.73 11.08
N VAL A 139 -5.73 1.46 11.53
CA VAL A 139 -4.64 0.91 12.35
C VAL A 139 -5.17 0.38 13.68
N ALA A 140 -6.05 1.13 14.34
CA ALA A 140 -6.70 0.74 15.59
C ALA A 140 -7.59 -0.51 15.44
N LEU A 141 -8.17 -0.75 14.26
CA LEU A 141 -8.93 -1.97 13.96
C LEU A 141 -8.01 -3.15 13.59
N CYS A 142 -7.00 -2.91 12.74
CA CYS A 142 -6.23 -3.99 12.12
C CYS A 142 -5.08 -4.51 12.99
N ILE A 143 -4.43 -3.65 13.79
CA ILE A 143 -3.31 -4.07 14.66
C ILE A 143 -3.79 -5.05 15.74
N PRO A 144 -4.85 -4.77 16.52
CA PRO A 144 -5.36 -5.74 17.49
C PRO A 144 -5.78 -7.06 16.82
N LEU A 145 -6.44 -6.97 15.67
CA LEU A 145 -6.83 -8.15 14.88
C LEU A 145 -5.62 -9.01 14.47
N LEU A 146 -4.50 -8.38 14.10
CA LEU A 146 -3.25 -9.07 13.80
C LEU A 146 -2.74 -9.85 15.02
N PHE A 147 -2.78 -9.27 16.23
CA PHE A 147 -2.32 -9.94 17.45
C PHE A 147 -3.24 -11.07 17.90
N ILE A 148 -4.56 -10.94 17.68
CA ILE A 148 -5.56 -11.96 18.00
C ILE A 148 -5.42 -13.14 17.02
N CYS A 149 -5.53 -12.89 15.72
CA CYS A 149 -5.54 -13.94 14.71
C CYS A 149 -4.15 -14.51 14.42
N LYS A 150 -3.09 -13.72 14.69
CA LYS A 150 -1.70 -14.03 14.31
C LYS A 150 -1.57 -14.34 12.82
N ILE A 151 -2.37 -13.75 11.94
CA ILE A 151 -2.27 -13.95 10.48
C ILE A 151 -2.32 -12.60 9.77
N VAL A 152 -1.22 -12.22 9.12
CA VAL A 152 -1.05 -10.90 8.47
C VAL A 152 -2.05 -10.68 7.34
N SER A 153 -2.33 -11.71 6.55
CA SER A 153 -3.29 -11.59 5.45
C SER A 153 -4.71 -11.33 5.93
N VAL A 154 -5.13 -11.89 7.09
CA VAL A 154 -6.45 -11.62 7.67
C VAL A 154 -6.57 -10.13 8.01
N ALA A 155 -5.62 -9.59 8.78
CA ALA A 155 -5.61 -8.18 9.14
C ALA A 155 -5.60 -7.26 7.89
N SER A 156 -4.81 -7.62 6.87
CA SER A 156 -4.71 -6.83 5.63
C SER A 156 -6.00 -6.85 4.80
N ILE A 157 -6.62 -8.03 4.66
CA ILE A 157 -7.88 -8.18 3.91
C ILE A 157 -9.02 -7.48 4.64
N THR A 158 -9.12 -7.64 5.97
CA THR A 158 -10.13 -6.94 6.78
C THR A 158 -9.96 -5.42 6.66
N GLY A 159 -8.73 -4.91 6.78
CA GLY A 159 -8.46 -3.48 6.57
C GLY A 159 -8.88 -2.99 5.19
N ALA A 160 -8.60 -3.76 4.14
CA ALA A 160 -9.00 -3.41 2.77
C ALA A 160 -10.52 -3.38 2.58
N ILE A 161 -11.26 -4.32 3.18
CA ILE A 161 -12.73 -4.39 3.12
C ILE A 161 -13.37 -3.24 3.91
N VAL A 162 -12.82 -2.95 5.09
CA VAL A 162 -13.37 -1.94 6.01
C VAL A 162 -12.96 -0.51 5.61
N TYR A 163 -11.90 -0.33 4.84
CA TYR A 163 -11.43 0.99 4.37
C TYR A 163 -12.52 1.89 3.77
N PRO A 164 -13.33 1.46 2.78
CA PRO A 164 -14.39 2.31 2.24
C PRO A 164 -15.48 2.66 3.27
N ILE A 165 -15.81 1.73 4.17
CA ILE A 165 -16.80 1.94 5.24
C ILE A 165 -16.30 3.00 6.22
N VAL A 166 -15.06 2.85 6.70
CA VAL A 166 -14.44 3.81 7.62
C VAL A 166 -14.29 5.17 6.96
N THR A 167 -13.88 5.22 5.68
CA THR A 167 -13.78 6.46 4.92
C THR A 167 -15.13 7.17 4.88
N PHE A 168 -16.18 6.46 4.47
CA PHE A 168 -17.52 7.04 4.39
C PHE A 168 -18.01 7.59 5.75
N ILE A 169 -17.90 6.79 6.81
CA ILE A 169 -18.35 7.17 8.16
C ILE A 169 -17.55 8.36 8.68
N VAL A 170 -16.22 8.31 8.62
CA VAL A 170 -15.37 9.39 9.16
C VAL A 170 -15.63 10.70 8.43
N LEU A 171 -15.68 10.70 7.08
CA LEU A 171 -15.93 11.95 6.34
C LEU A 171 -17.35 12.48 6.58
N SER A 172 -18.34 11.59 6.69
CA SER A 172 -19.72 11.99 7.00
C SER A 172 -19.82 12.65 8.38
N LEU A 173 -19.19 12.07 9.41
CA LEU A 173 -19.15 12.64 10.77
C LEU A 173 -18.41 13.99 10.83
N MET A 174 -17.47 14.22 9.92
CA MET A 174 -16.74 15.49 9.79
C MET A 174 -17.45 16.52 8.91
N ASN A 175 -18.66 16.22 8.40
CA ASN A 175 -19.39 17.04 7.43
C ASN A 175 -18.55 17.35 6.16
N ARG A 176 -17.75 16.39 5.70
CA ARG A 176 -16.95 16.49 4.46
C ARG A 176 -17.58 15.66 3.34
N PRO A 177 -17.45 16.06 2.06
CA PRO A 177 -17.89 15.25 0.93
C PRO A 177 -17.24 13.86 0.96
N ALA A 178 -18.03 12.81 1.19
CA ALA A 178 -17.50 11.45 1.38
C ALA A 178 -17.47 10.62 0.09
N MET A 179 -18.35 10.91 -0.87
CA MET A 179 -18.65 9.99 -1.98
C MET A 179 -17.43 9.65 -2.85
N ILE A 180 -16.69 10.66 -3.31
CA ILE A 180 -15.54 10.44 -4.22
C ILE A 180 -14.41 9.67 -3.50
N ASP A 181 -14.08 10.07 -2.28
CA ASP A 181 -13.09 9.42 -1.41
C ASP A 181 -13.48 7.96 -1.12
N THR A 182 -14.77 7.70 -0.91
CA THR A 182 -15.32 6.35 -0.76
C THR A 182 -15.15 5.53 -2.04
N VAL A 183 -15.39 6.09 -3.23
CA VAL A 183 -15.19 5.37 -4.50
C VAL A 183 -13.71 4.99 -4.69
N PHE A 184 -12.77 5.90 -4.42
CA PHE A 184 -11.34 5.58 -4.51
C PHE A 184 -10.92 4.53 -3.49
N SER A 185 -11.43 4.61 -2.26
CA SER A 185 -11.14 3.60 -1.23
C SER A 185 -11.72 2.22 -1.55
N VAL A 186 -12.90 2.14 -2.19
CA VAL A 186 -13.43 0.88 -2.74
C VAL A 186 -12.47 0.30 -3.78
N PHE A 187 -12.03 1.11 -4.75
CA PHE A 187 -11.10 0.66 -5.78
C PHE A 187 -9.79 0.10 -5.18
N ILE A 188 -9.20 0.82 -4.23
CA ILE A 188 -7.96 0.41 -3.56
C ILE A 188 -8.19 -0.84 -2.70
N GLY A 189 -9.31 -0.91 -1.98
CA GLY A 189 -9.70 -2.08 -1.19
C GLY A 189 -9.81 -3.33 -2.07
N LEU A 190 -10.52 -3.25 -3.18
CA LEU A 190 -10.65 -4.33 -4.16
C LEU A 190 -9.30 -4.76 -4.73
N LEU A 191 -8.44 -3.80 -5.07
CA LEU A 191 -7.09 -4.08 -5.56
C LEU A 191 -6.26 -4.86 -4.52
N VAL A 192 -6.26 -4.43 -3.25
CA VAL A 192 -5.54 -5.13 -2.18
C VAL A 192 -6.11 -6.52 -1.94
N VAL A 193 -7.44 -6.69 -1.93
CA VAL A 193 -8.10 -8.00 -1.79
C VAL A 193 -7.69 -8.92 -2.94
N TYR A 194 -7.71 -8.45 -4.18
CA TYR A 194 -7.28 -9.20 -5.36
C TYR A 194 -5.81 -9.66 -5.26
N MET A 195 -4.93 -8.79 -4.76
CA MET A 195 -3.52 -9.14 -4.53
C MET A 195 -3.33 -10.19 -3.42
N HIS A 196 -4.36 -10.43 -2.60
CA HIS A 196 -4.37 -11.47 -1.56
C HIS A 196 -5.08 -12.78 -1.97
N ARG A 197 -5.54 -12.94 -3.23
CA ARG A 197 -6.23 -14.16 -3.71
C ARG A 197 -5.55 -15.48 -3.34
N VAL A 198 -4.21 -15.51 -3.39
CA VAL A 198 -3.43 -16.71 -3.01
C VAL A 198 -3.50 -16.97 -1.51
N ASN A 199 -3.49 -15.91 -0.68
CA ASN A 199 -3.67 -16.06 0.77
C ASN A 199 -5.09 -16.44 1.15
N ILE A 200 -6.10 -15.92 0.43
CA ILE A 200 -7.49 -16.31 0.63
C ILE A 200 -7.63 -17.81 0.39
N LYS A 201 -7.05 -18.35 -0.69
CA LYS A 201 -7.02 -19.79 -0.95
C LYS A 201 -6.35 -20.57 0.19
N ARG A 202 -5.23 -20.09 0.73
CA ARG A 202 -4.57 -20.73 1.88
C ARG A 202 -5.36 -20.63 3.17
N LEU A 203 -6.08 -19.53 3.40
CA LEU A 203 -6.96 -19.34 4.56
C LEU A 203 -8.11 -20.35 4.54
N ILE A 204 -8.78 -20.48 3.40
CA ILE A 204 -9.85 -21.47 3.19
C ILE A 204 -9.33 -22.89 3.44
N ASN A 205 -8.11 -23.18 2.98
CA ASN A 205 -7.48 -24.49 3.16
C ASN A 205 -6.82 -24.69 4.54
N GLY A 206 -6.87 -23.71 5.46
CA GLY A 206 -6.20 -23.81 6.76
C GLY A 206 -4.67 -23.86 6.71
N THR A 207 -4.05 -23.45 5.60
CA THR A 207 -2.60 -23.53 5.33
C THR A 207 -1.89 -22.17 5.36
N GLU A 208 -2.60 -21.09 5.70
CA GLU A 208 -1.99 -19.76 5.76
C GLU A 208 -1.09 -19.63 7.00
N TYR A 209 0.03 -18.92 6.80
CA TYR A 209 1.07 -18.84 7.81
C TYR A 209 0.69 -17.96 9.00
N LYS A 210 1.01 -18.45 10.20
CA LYS A 210 0.91 -17.66 11.42
C LYS A 210 2.14 -16.74 11.58
N PHE A 211 1.87 -15.49 11.92
CA PHE A 211 2.84 -14.47 12.29
C PHE A 211 3.63 -14.92 13.53
N GLY A 212 4.95 -14.72 13.49
CA GLY A 212 5.84 -15.03 14.62
C GLY A 212 6.26 -16.49 14.77
N LYS A 213 5.78 -17.42 13.93
CA LYS A 213 6.31 -18.79 13.90
C LYS A 213 7.46 -18.91 12.89
N PRO A 214 8.64 -19.44 13.27
CA PRO A 214 9.67 -19.85 12.33
C PRO A 214 9.11 -20.91 11.36
N LYS A 215 9.71 -21.02 10.17
CA LYS A 215 9.42 -22.14 9.27
C LYS A 215 9.98 -23.40 9.94
N GLU A 216 9.14 -24.43 10.15
CA GLU A 216 9.67 -25.77 10.39
C GLU A 216 10.45 -26.17 9.14
N GLU A 217 11.75 -26.35 9.27
CA GLU A 217 12.55 -27.01 8.25
C GLU A 217 12.01 -28.43 8.10
N LYS A 218 11.58 -28.76 6.88
CA LYS A 218 11.44 -30.15 6.45
C LYS A 218 12.69 -30.51 5.68
#